data_AF-A0A4Y2X3H4-F1
#
_entry.id   AF-A0A4Y2X3H4-F1
#
_cell.length_a   1.000
_cell.length_b   1.000
_cell.length_c   1.000
_cell.angle_alpha   90.00
_cell.angle_beta   90.00
_cell.angle_gamma   90.00
#
_symmetry.space_group_name_H-M   'P 1'
#
loop_
_entity.id
_entity.type
_entity.pdbx_description
1 polymer ?
#
loop_
_entity_poly.entity_id
_entity_poly.type
_entity_poly.pdbx_seq_one_letter_code
_entity_poly.pdbx_strand_id
1 'polypeptide(L)'
;MTEEQRIQLNKVNAEIKRAYALSRRKKWEKLCGNLDPKTPDSRLWRIAKGLNREDTISERTNTILEPAGYMTHNDKDVANALTTHYQKIGSLDFSETDRNTQRKARAVVHGRRTTDSKEAIFTKEFSLQELEQVLSQMDWTEISWPGWVAWTND
;
A
#
# COMPACT_ATOMS: atom_id res chain seq x y z
N MET A 1 -11.22 11.80 -34.21
CA MET A 1 -11.36 13.19 -33.71
C MET A 1 -10.82 14.10 -34.79
N THR A 2 -11.66 14.93 -35.38
CA THR A 2 -11.27 15.82 -36.49
C THR A 2 -10.53 17.05 -35.97
N GLU A 3 -9.77 17.74 -36.83
CA GLU A 3 -8.96 18.89 -36.44
C GLU A 3 -9.82 20.05 -35.90
N GLU A 4 -11.00 20.25 -36.49
CA GLU A 4 -11.99 21.22 -36.02
C GLU A 4 -12.47 20.92 -34.59
N GLN A 5 -12.64 19.63 -34.25
CA GLN A 5 -13.01 19.22 -32.89
C GLN A 5 -11.88 19.52 -31.88
N ARG A 6 -10.61 19.38 -32.28
CA ARG A 6 -9.45 19.74 -31.42
C ARG A 6 -9.38 21.24 -31.17
N ILE A 7 -9.61 22.05 -32.21
CA ILE A 7 -9.60 23.51 -32.09
C ILE A 7 -10.71 23.99 -31.14
N GLN A 8 -11.93 23.45 -31.27
CA GLN A 8 -13.04 23.76 -30.37
C GLN A 8 -12.75 23.34 -28.93
N LEU A 9 -12.20 22.14 -28.71
CA LEU A 9 -11.83 21.65 -27.39
C LEU A 9 -10.76 22.55 -26.73
N ASN A 10 -9.75 22.98 -27.49
CA ASN A 10 -8.72 23.88 -26.99
C ASN A 10 -9.28 25.25 -26.61
N LYS A 11 -10.25 25.76 -27.37
CA LYS A 11 -10.94 27.01 -27.07
C LYS A 11 -11.72 26.93 -25.76
N VAL A 12 -12.51 25.87 -25.58
CA VAL A 12 -13.28 25.63 -24.34
C VAL A 12 -12.35 25.46 -23.15
N ASN A 13 -11.25 24.71 -23.29
CA ASN A 13 -10.25 24.56 -22.23
C ASN A 13 -9.59 25.90 -21.86
N ALA A 14 -9.31 26.75 -22.84
CA ALA A 14 -8.77 28.09 -22.58
C ALA A 14 -9.79 28.98 -21.85
N GLU A 15 -11.07 28.91 -22.22
CA GLU A 15 -12.15 29.63 -21.54
C GLU A 15 -12.34 29.16 -20.09
N ILE A 16 -12.32 27.85 -19.84
CA ILE A 16 -12.39 27.27 -18.49
C ILE A 16 -11.21 27.75 -17.64
N LYS A 17 -9.98 27.71 -18.18
CA LYS A 17 -8.79 28.20 -17.47
C LYS A 17 -8.90 29.68 -17.11
N ARG A 18 -9.39 30.52 -18.04
CA ARG A 18 -9.61 31.95 -17.80
C ARG A 18 -10.68 32.18 -16.74
N ALA A 19 -11.81 31.48 -16.81
CA ALA A 19 -12.90 31.59 -15.84
C ALA A 19 -12.45 31.17 -14.43
N TYR A 20 -11.63 30.12 -14.33
CA TYR A 20 -11.06 29.67 -13.07
C TYR A 20 -10.09 30.69 -12.49
N ALA A 21 -9.19 31.25 -13.30
CA ALA A 21 -8.25 32.28 -12.89
C ALA A 21 -8.98 33.55 -12.38
N LEU A 22 -10.05 33.98 -13.08
CA LEU A 22 -10.87 35.11 -12.67
C LEU A 22 -11.61 34.84 -11.36
N SER A 23 -12.21 33.66 -11.21
CA SER A 23 -12.88 33.25 -9.98
C SER A 23 -11.92 33.20 -8.79
N ARG A 24 -10.71 32.65 -8.99
CA ARG A 24 -9.66 32.62 -7.98
C ARG A 24 -9.25 34.03 -7.57
N ARG A 25 -9.05 34.94 -8.52
CA ARG A 25 -8.72 36.34 -8.24
C ARG A 25 -9.82 37.03 -7.43
N LYS A 26 -11.08 36.92 -7.83
CA LYS A 26 -12.22 37.49 -7.08
C LYS A 26 -12.31 36.96 -5.64
N LYS A 27 -12.01 35.67 -5.44
CA LYS A 27 -11.98 35.07 -4.10
C LYS A 27 -10.86 35.68 -3.25
N TRP A 28 -9.68 35.87 -3.82
CA TRP A 28 -8.57 36.55 -3.14
C TRP A 28 -8.86 38.01 -2.83
N GLU A 29 -9.43 38.76 -3.77
CA GLU A 29 -9.82 40.16 -3.54
C GLU A 29 -10.83 40.28 -2.40
N LYS A 30 -11.81 39.38 -2.30
CA LYS A 30 -12.75 39.36 -1.16
C LYS A 30 -12.09 39.02 0.17
N LEU A 31 -11.13 38.10 0.17
CA LEU A 31 -10.38 37.72 1.36
C LEU A 31 -9.50 38.86 1.85
N CYS A 32 -8.82 39.55 0.92
CA CYS A 32 -7.88 40.61 1.24
C CYS A 32 -8.54 41.98 1.45
N GLY A 33 -9.69 42.26 0.82
CA GLY A 33 -10.36 43.56 0.90
C GLY A 33 -10.90 43.92 2.28
N ASN A 34 -10.99 42.94 3.20
CA ASN A 34 -11.43 43.14 4.58
C ASN A 34 -10.27 43.05 5.60
N LEU A 35 -9.02 43.06 5.13
CA LEU A 35 -7.84 43.06 5.99
C LEU A 35 -7.46 44.52 6.27
N ASP A 36 -7.53 44.92 7.54
CA ASP A 36 -7.04 46.23 7.96
C ASP A 36 -5.57 46.09 8.41
N PRO A 37 -4.62 46.73 7.72
CA PRO A 37 -3.20 46.66 8.05
C PRO A 37 -2.83 47.38 9.36
N LYS A 38 -3.75 48.15 9.97
CA LYS A 38 -3.50 48.90 11.22
C LYS A 38 -3.95 48.17 12.48
N THR A 39 -4.86 47.21 12.36
CA THR A 39 -5.17 46.29 13.46
C THR A 39 -4.13 45.18 13.52
N PRO A 40 -3.66 44.75 14.71
CA PRO A 40 -2.86 43.53 14.88
C PRO A 40 -3.77 42.33 14.59
N ASP A 41 -4.04 42.11 13.30
CA ASP A 41 -5.25 41.42 12.87
C ASP A 41 -5.06 39.91 12.93
N SER A 42 -5.63 39.31 13.99
CA SER A 42 -5.83 37.87 14.16
C SER A 42 -6.42 37.18 12.92
N ARG A 43 -7.08 37.94 12.03
CA ARG A 43 -7.71 37.45 10.82
C ARG A 43 -6.72 37.08 9.73
N LEU A 44 -5.67 37.89 9.50
CA LEU A 44 -4.63 37.58 8.51
C LEU A 44 -3.85 36.32 8.94
N TRP A 45 -3.55 36.23 10.24
CA TRP A 45 -2.98 35.03 10.85
C TRP A 45 -3.90 33.81 10.73
N ARG A 46 -5.21 33.97 10.94
CA ARG A 46 -6.22 32.89 10.78
C ARG A 46 -6.35 32.42 9.33
N ILE A 47 -6.29 33.35 8.37
CA ILE A 47 -6.30 33.02 6.93
C ILE A 47 -5.01 32.30 6.55
N ALA A 48 -3.85 32.79 6.99
CA ALA A 48 -2.56 32.13 6.75
C ALA A 48 -2.52 30.72 7.36
N LYS A 49 -3.06 30.54 8.58
CA LYS A 49 -3.24 29.22 9.20
C LYS A 49 -4.20 28.33 8.41
N GLY A 50 -5.30 28.88 7.90
CA GLY A 50 -6.28 28.15 7.08
C GLY A 50 -5.72 27.70 5.73
N LEU A 51 -4.84 28.49 5.11
CA LEU A 51 -4.15 28.12 3.87
C LEU A 51 -3.11 27.01 4.10
N ASN A 52 -2.45 27.01 5.26
CA ASN A 52 -1.56 25.93 5.67
C ASN A 52 -2.32 24.68 6.16
N ARG A 53 -3.65 24.74 6.34
CA ARG A 53 -4.49 23.60 6.72
C ARG A 53 -4.83 22.66 5.57
N GLU A 54 -4.40 22.96 4.35
CA GLU A 54 -4.39 21.94 3.28
C GLU A 54 -3.38 20.81 3.54
N ASP A 55 -2.58 20.87 4.63
CA ASP A 55 -1.69 19.80 5.10
C ASP A 55 -1.66 19.59 6.64
N THR A 56 -2.70 19.99 7.40
CA THR A 56 -2.75 19.66 8.85
C THR A 56 -3.23 18.23 9.12
N ILE A 57 -2.65 17.25 8.43
CA ILE A 57 -2.53 15.86 8.91
C ILE A 57 -1.28 15.72 9.81
N SER A 58 -0.52 16.80 10.03
CA SER A 58 0.67 16.76 10.88
C SER A 58 0.65 17.79 12.02
N GLU A 59 -0.33 17.70 12.92
CA GLU A 59 0.06 17.69 14.34
C GLU A 59 0.65 16.30 14.65
N ARG A 60 1.79 15.97 14.02
CA ARG A 60 2.65 14.86 14.43
C ARG A 60 3.49 15.34 15.60
N THR A 61 2.86 15.50 16.75
CA THR A 61 3.55 15.03 17.94
C THR A 61 3.42 13.51 17.90
N ASN A 62 4.54 12.77 17.87
CA ASN A 62 4.56 11.30 17.98
C ASN A 62 4.07 10.80 19.36
N THR A 63 3.33 11.65 20.07
CA THR A 63 2.89 11.50 21.42
C THR A 63 1.52 10.87 21.39
N ILE A 64 1.47 9.59 21.71
CA ILE A 64 0.21 8.86 21.86
C ILE A 64 -0.29 9.12 23.27
N LEU A 65 -1.44 9.79 23.35
CA LEU A 65 -2.11 10.07 24.60
C LEU A 65 -2.87 8.84 25.06
N GLU A 66 -2.97 8.66 26.37
CA GLU A 66 -3.92 7.70 26.93
C GLU A 66 -5.37 8.13 26.63
N PRO A 67 -6.35 7.22 26.75
CA PRO A 67 -7.77 7.54 26.56
C PRO A 67 -8.27 8.72 27.41
N ALA A 68 -7.63 8.97 28.55
CA ALA A 68 -7.92 10.09 29.45
C ALA A 68 -7.27 11.43 29.03
N GLY A 69 -6.47 11.45 27.96
CA GLY A 69 -5.86 12.65 27.38
C GLY A 69 -4.51 13.05 27.98
N TYR A 70 -3.92 12.25 28.87
CA TYR A 70 -2.64 12.54 29.50
C TYR A 70 -1.49 11.76 28.85
N MET A 71 -0.28 12.34 28.90
CA MET A 71 0.96 11.64 28.56
C MET A 71 1.41 10.79 29.73
N THR A 72 1.66 9.50 29.49
CA THR A 72 2.27 8.64 30.50
C THR A 72 3.79 8.72 30.43
N HIS A 73 4.42 8.68 31.61
CA HIS A 73 5.88 8.64 31.75
C HIS A 73 6.40 7.23 32.06
N ASN A 74 5.51 6.23 32.10
CA ASN A 74 5.86 4.83 32.33
C ASN A 74 5.96 4.09 31.00
N ASP A 75 7.13 3.51 30.70
CA ASP A 75 7.44 2.84 29.43
C ASP A 75 6.43 1.72 29.09
N LYS A 76 5.96 0.99 30.11
CA LYS A 76 4.97 -0.08 29.92
C LYS A 76 3.63 0.46 29.41
N ASP A 77 3.20 1.59 29.96
CA ASP A 77 1.91 2.18 29.62
C ASP A 77 1.97 2.89 28.27
N VAL A 78 3.11 3.49 27.94
CA VAL A 78 3.40 4.03 26.60
C VAL A 78 3.35 2.93 25.53
N ALA A 79 3.96 1.76 25.79
CA ALA A 79 3.92 0.62 24.87
C ALA A 79 2.50 0.08 24.65
N ASN A 80 1.68 0.03 25.70
CA ASN A 80 0.29 -0.36 25.61
C ASN A 80 -0.54 0.66 24.81
N ALA A 81 -0.37 1.96 25.08
CA ALA A 81 -1.03 3.03 24.36
C ALA A 81 -0.67 3.02 22.86
N LEU A 82 0.62 2.81 22.53
CA LEU A 82 1.09 2.57 21.17
C LEU A 82 0.36 1.42 20.49
N THR A 83 0.28 0.27 21.17
CA THR A 83 -0.39 -0.93 20.66
C THR A 83 -1.86 -0.67 20.37
N THR A 84 -2.61 -0.08 21.31
CA THR A 84 -4.03 0.22 21.14
C THR A 84 -4.27 1.25 20.03
N HIS A 85 -3.45 2.30 19.95
CA HIS A 85 -3.57 3.35 18.95
C HIS A 85 -3.42 2.79 17.53
N TYR A 86 -2.38 1.98 17.28
CA TYR A 86 -2.18 1.37 15.96
C TYR A 86 -3.09 0.19 15.68
N GLN A 87 -3.58 -0.53 16.71
CA GLN A 87 -4.63 -1.54 16.53
C GLN A 87 -5.93 -0.90 16.02
N LYS A 88 -6.29 0.28 16.56
CA LYS A 88 -7.50 1.01 16.12
C LYS A 88 -7.34 1.58 14.71
N ILE A 89 -6.16 2.10 14.37
CA ILE A 89 -5.86 2.63 13.02
C ILE A 89 -5.72 1.50 11.99
N GLY A 90 -5.16 0.36 12.38
CA GLY A 90 -4.99 -0.82 11.53
C GLY A 90 -6.23 -1.71 11.45
N SER A 91 -7.28 -1.43 12.22
CA SER A 91 -8.59 -2.07 12.12
C SER A 91 -9.30 -1.56 10.87
N LEU A 92 -8.86 -2.07 9.72
CA LEU A 92 -9.63 -1.97 8.48
C LEU A 92 -10.95 -2.72 8.70
N ASP A 93 -12.07 -2.01 8.70
CA ASP A 93 -13.39 -2.62 8.62
C ASP A 93 -13.52 -3.25 7.24
N PHE A 94 -13.02 -4.47 7.10
CA PHE A 94 -13.25 -5.29 5.91
C PHE A 94 -14.76 -5.47 5.77
N SER A 95 -15.35 -4.74 4.84
CA SER A 95 -16.77 -4.80 4.59
C SER A 95 -17.16 -6.21 4.13
N GLU A 96 -18.46 -6.51 4.14
CA GLU A 96 -18.96 -7.80 3.67
C GLU A 96 -18.49 -8.14 2.23
N THR A 97 -18.23 -7.12 1.41
CA THR A 97 -17.70 -7.29 0.05
C THR A 97 -16.25 -7.79 0.03
N ASP A 98 -15.39 -7.35 0.96
CA ASP A 98 -14.00 -7.81 1.07
C ASP A 98 -13.92 -9.26 1.53
N ARG A 99 -14.78 -9.67 2.48
CA ARG A 99 -14.91 -11.08 2.86
C ARG A 99 -15.36 -11.94 1.70
N ASN A 100 -16.26 -11.42 0.85
CA ASN A 100 -16.72 -12.12 -0.34
C ASN A 100 -15.59 -12.24 -1.40
N THR A 101 -14.79 -11.20 -1.57
CA THR A 101 -13.60 -11.20 -2.42
C THR A 101 -12.55 -12.20 -1.92
N GLN A 102 -12.32 -12.26 -0.61
CA GLN A 102 -11.43 -13.25 0.00
C GLN A 102 -11.93 -14.68 -0.23
N ARG A 103 -13.25 -14.95 -0.09
CA ARG A 103 -13.84 -16.26 -0.39
C ARG A 103 -13.67 -16.64 -1.86
N LYS A 104 -13.91 -15.71 -2.79
CA LYS A 104 -13.72 -15.93 -4.23
C LYS A 104 -12.25 -16.23 -4.56
N ALA A 105 -11.31 -15.47 -4.00
CA ALA A 105 -9.88 -15.70 -4.18
C ALA A 105 -9.46 -17.08 -3.67
N ARG A 106 -9.93 -17.48 -2.47
CA ARG A 106 -9.69 -18.82 -1.93
C ARG A 106 -10.28 -19.91 -2.83
N ALA A 107 -11.51 -19.73 -3.32
CA ALA A 107 -12.14 -20.69 -4.23
C ALA A 107 -11.36 -20.86 -5.54
N VAL A 108 -10.80 -19.79 -6.11
CA VAL A 108 -9.95 -19.85 -7.30
C VAL A 108 -8.65 -20.62 -7.01
N VAL A 109 -8.00 -20.35 -5.87
CA VAL A 109 -6.76 -21.04 -5.48
C VAL A 109 -7.02 -22.52 -5.20
N HIS A 110 -8.12 -22.87 -4.53
CA HIS A 110 -8.48 -24.25 -4.25
C HIS A 110 -8.98 -25.01 -5.49
N GLY A 111 -9.76 -24.36 -6.36
CA GLY A 111 -10.18 -24.94 -7.64
C GLY A 111 -9.01 -25.20 -8.59
N ARG A 112 -7.91 -24.45 -8.46
CA ARG A 112 -6.65 -24.69 -9.20
C ARG A 112 -5.83 -25.86 -8.64
N ARG A 113 -6.12 -26.32 -7.42
CA ARG A 113 -5.46 -27.50 -6.81
C ARG A 113 -6.17 -28.81 -7.12
N THR A 114 -7.41 -28.77 -7.62
CA THR A 114 -8.22 -29.97 -7.95
C THR A 114 -8.24 -30.32 -9.43
N THR A 115 -7.48 -29.62 -10.28
CA THR A 115 -7.19 -30.14 -11.61
C THR A 115 -6.15 -31.24 -11.46
N ASP A 116 -6.57 -32.49 -11.59
CA ASP A 116 -5.68 -33.63 -11.76
C ASP A 116 -4.64 -33.25 -12.81
N SER A 117 -3.35 -33.25 -12.44
CA SER A 117 -2.28 -33.12 -13.40
C SER A 117 -2.44 -34.26 -14.41
N LYS A 118 -2.70 -33.93 -15.67
CA LYS A 118 -2.90 -34.94 -16.75
C LYS A 118 -1.74 -35.93 -16.83
N GLU A 119 -0.57 -35.54 -16.36
CA GLU A 119 0.59 -36.41 -16.19
C GLU A 119 0.80 -36.60 -14.70
N ALA A 120 0.43 -37.78 -14.20
CA ALA A 120 0.80 -38.17 -12.85
C ALA A 120 2.32 -38.35 -12.82
N ILE A 121 2.99 -37.42 -12.16
CA ILE A 121 4.45 -37.18 -12.18
C ILE A 121 5.24 -38.39 -11.60
N PHE A 122 4.56 -39.46 -11.17
CA PHE A 122 5.15 -40.66 -10.57
C PHE A 122 4.49 -41.99 -10.99
N THR A 123 3.66 -42.02 -12.05
CA THR A 123 3.06 -43.28 -12.54
C THR A 123 3.83 -43.92 -13.69
N LYS A 124 4.77 -43.20 -14.29
CA LYS A 124 5.60 -43.70 -15.39
C LYS A 124 6.92 -44.20 -14.83
N GLU A 125 7.29 -45.44 -15.14
CA GLU A 125 8.61 -45.99 -14.82
C GLU A 125 9.69 -45.16 -15.53
N PHE A 126 10.81 -44.92 -14.84
CA PHE A 126 11.94 -44.19 -15.40
C PHE A 126 12.54 -44.96 -16.58
N SER A 127 12.81 -44.26 -17.67
CA SER A 127 13.57 -44.84 -18.78
C SER A 127 15.06 -44.90 -18.46
N LEU A 128 15.77 -45.85 -19.06
CA LEU A 128 17.23 -45.99 -18.91
C LEU A 128 17.97 -44.68 -19.26
N GLN A 129 17.49 -43.96 -20.29
CA GLN A 129 18.07 -42.72 -20.76
C GLN A 129 17.96 -41.57 -19.75
N GLU A 130 16.80 -41.46 -19.07
CA GLU A 130 16.61 -40.47 -18.01
C GLU A 130 17.55 -40.76 -16.83
N LEU A 131 17.77 -42.03 -16.51
CA LEU A 131 18.69 -42.44 -15.44
C LEU A 131 20.14 -42.11 -15.79
N GLU A 132 20.58 -42.44 -17.00
CA GLU A 132 21.94 -42.14 -17.50
C GLU A 132 22.20 -40.63 -17.55
N GLN A 133 21.20 -39.84 -17.93
CA GLN A 133 21.30 -38.39 -17.97
C GLN A 133 21.46 -37.79 -16.57
N VAL A 134 20.74 -38.31 -15.57
CA VAL A 134 20.87 -37.88 -14.17
C VAL A 134 22.24 -38.27 -13.61
N LEU A 135 22.70 -39.50 -13.86
CA LEU A 135 24.02 -39.96 -13.43
C LEU A 135 25.17 -39.14 -14.04
N SER A 136 24.99 -38.66 -15.27
CA SER A 136 25.98 -37.79 -15.95
C SER A 136 26.02 -36.37 -15.40
N GLN A 137 24.92 -35.90 -14.79
CA GLN A 137 24.81 -34.57 -14.17
C GLN A 137 25.10 -34.59 -12.67
N MET A 138 25.22 -35.78 -12.07
CA MET A 138 25.48 -35.95 -10.66
C MET A 138 26.93 -35.60 -10.36
N ASP A 139 27.14 -34.61 -9.48
CA ASP A 139 28.45 -34.32 -8.94
C ASP A 139 28.77 -35.33 -7.84
N TRP A 140 29.59 -36.33 -8.18
CA TRP A 140 29.97 -37.41 -7.27
C TRP A 140 30.75 -36.92 -6.04
N THR A 141 31.21 -35.67 -6.02
CA THR A 141 31.93 -35.08 -4.88
C THR A 141 31.00 -34.55 -3.78
N GLU A 142 29.72 -34.32 -4.08
CA GLU A 142 28.73 -33.80 -3.13
C GLU A 142 27.93 -34.91 -2.42
N ILE A 143 28.11 -36.16 -2.86
CA ILE A 143 27.43 -37.33 -2.32
C ILE A 143 28.16 -37.85 -1.07
N SER A 144 28.05 -37.09 0.02
CA SER A 144 28.36 -37.57 1.37
C SER A 144 27.12 -38.26 1.95
N TRP A 145 26.84 -39.51 1.55
CA TRP A 145 25.86 -40.33 2.27
C TRP A 145 26.48 -40.85 3.57
N PRO A 146 25.87 -40.62 4.75
CA PRO A 146 26.32 -41.25 5.98
C PRO A 146 25.91 -42.72 5.95
N GLY A 147 26.78 -43.62 5.47
CA GLY A 147 26.54 -45.06 5.63
C GLY A 147 27.18 -46.04 4.63
N TRP A 148 27.86 -45.60 3.58
CA TRP A 148 28.51 -46.50 2.60
C TRP A 148 30.04 -46.53 2.70
N VAL A 149 30.59 -46.23 3.88
CA VAL A 149 31.98 -46.61 4.24
C VAL A 149 31.91 -47.75 5.25
N ALA A 150 31.37 -48.86 4.81
CA ALA A 150 31.61 -50.18 5.36
C ALA A 150 31.43 -51.14 4.18
N TRP A 151 32.33 -52.11 4.02
CA TRP A 151 32.44 -53.03 2.88
C TRP A 151 33.30 -52.57 1.70
N THR A 152 34.43 -51.93 1.98
CA THR A 152 35.68 -52.22 1.25
C THR A 152 36.85 -52.06 2.21
N ASN A 153 37.19 -53.12 2.92
CA ASN A 153 38.55 -53.42 3.37
C ASN A 153 38.58 -54.92 3.64
N ASP A 154 39.34 -55.61 2.77
CA ASP A 154 39.95 -56.94 2.88
C ASP A 154 39.11 -58.15 3.32
#